data_AF-A0A0D2X8B4-F1
#
_entry.id   AF-A0A0D2X8B4-F1
#
_cell.length_a   1.000
_cell.length_b   1.000
_cell.length_c   1.000
_cell.angle_alpha   90.00
_cell.angle_beta   90.00
_cell.angle_gamma   90.00
#
_symmetry.space_group_name_H-M   'P 1'
#
loop_
_entity.id
_entity.type
_entity.pdbx_description
1 polymer ?
#
loop_
_entity_poly.entity_id
_entity_poly.type
_entity_poly.pdbx_seq_one_letter_code
_entity_poly.pdbx_strand_id
1 'polypeptide(L)'
;MQASNSDIGSISSPVLSDPDELSDTGTINEESLADKNSLEDITTKCPWCGDLVSEQALKDYSKGKRLNVQMQTRFCAKHKKETAMETWRERGYPHVDWSRLERRLDDHRAYLTKIVDGKQSFFRDILAEKIETGQARSLKKEGNLNPGYYGPRGCKLMCDYLVEEFGESLKENATKDRVIAGRGSAAFIQSVLVAELAVQLIMEDMDVSASEAREIMEESKALGELINEET
;
A
#
# COMPACT_ATOMS: atom_id res chain seq x y z
N MET A 1 -22.65 -8.10 55.23
CA MET A 1 -23.74 -8.88 55.82
C MET A 1 -25.01 -8.56 55.04
N GLN A 2 -25.69 -9.60 54.53
CA GLN A 2 -27.11 -9.67 54.07
C GLN A 2 -27.46 -8.79 52.84
N ALA A 3 -27.81 -9.28 51.64
CA ALA A 3 -28.66 -10.37 51.14
C ALA A 3 -30.17 -10.18 51.34
N SER A 4 -30.90 -10.48 50.25
CA SER A 4 -32.36 -10.79 50.12
C SER A 4 -33.29 -9.57 50.07
N ASN A 5 -34.41 -9.53 49.34
CA ASN A 5 -35.15 -10.51 48.53
C ASN A 5 -36.21 -9.71 47.71
N SER A 6 -36.40 -9.98 46.42
CA SER A 6 -37.58 -10.64 45.81
C SER A 6 -38.96 -10.04 46.10
N ASP A 7 -39.70 -9.69 45.03
CA ASP A 7 -41.17 -9.73 45.03
C ASP A 7 -41.68 -10.41 43.75
N ILE A 8 -42.53 -11.41 43.96
CA ILE A 8 -43.18 -12.27 42.98
C ILE A 8 -44.69 -12.07 43.15
N GLY A 9 -45.38 -11.94 42.02
CA GLY A 9 -46.67 -12.60 41.82
C GLY A 9 -47.92 -11.72 41.88
N SER A 10 -48.74 -11.80 40.83
CA SER A 10 -50.08 -12.44 40.92
C SER A 10 -50.81 -12.37 39.56
N ILE A 11 -51.05 -13.50 38.85
CA ILE A 11 -52.31 -14.31 38.73
C ILE A 11 -53.55 -13.50 38.26
N SER A 12 -54.40 -13.88 37.29
CA SER A 12 -54.95 -15.20 36.88
C SER A 12 -55.54 -15.19 35.45
N SER A 13 -55.60 -16.40 34.86
CA SER A 13 -56.25 -16.88 33.62
C SER A 13 -57.80 -16.96 33.73
N PRO A 14 -58.58 -17.85 33.04
CA PRO A 14 -58.57 -18.47 31.68
C PRO A 14 -60.00 -18.50 31.02
N VAL A 15 -60.18 -18.98 29.77
CA VAL A 15 -61.37 -19.70 29.20
C VAL A 15 -60.97 -20.16 27.75
N LEU A 16 -60.67 -21.44 27.40
CA LEU A 16 -61.53 -22.61 27.01
C LEU A 16 -62.51 -22.32 25.84
N SER A 17 -62.64 -23.03 24.71
CA SER A 17 -62.39 -24.43 24.34
C SER A 17 -62.34 -24.65 22.79
N ASP A 18 -61.72 -25.78 22.42
CA ASP A 18 -61.54 -26.56 21.14
C ASP A 18 -62.78 -26.82 20.21
N PRO A 19 -62.75 -27.75 19.20
CA PRO A 19 -62.07 -27.80 17.88
C PRO A 19 -63.03 -28.28 16.73
N ASP A 20 -62.49 -28.91 15.66
CA ASP A 20 -63.10 -29.62 14.48
C ASP A 20 -63.49 -28.75 13.26
N GLU A 21 -63.29 -29.11 11.98
CA GLU A 21 -62.75 -30.30 11.29
C GLU A 21 -62.42 -29.93 9.81
N LEU A 22 -61.31 -30.46 9.29
CA LEU A 22 -60.99 -30.98 7.95
C LEU A 22 -61.33 -30.30 6.58
N SER A 23 -60.31 -30.43 5.72
CA SER A 23 -60.26 -30.45 4.24
C SER A 23 -60.19 -29.10 3.51
N ASP A 24 -59.09 -28.81 2.81
CA ASP A 24 -58.89 -29.29 1.43
C ASP A 24 -57.41 -29.12 1.02
N THR A 25 -56.99 -30.05 0.18
CA THR A 25 -55.68 -30.22 -0.43
C THR A 25 -55.35 -29.09 -1.40
N GLY A 26 -54.17 -28.49 -1.25
CA GLY A 26 -53.61 -27.53 -2.19
C GLY A 26 -52.10 -27.60 -2.15
N THR A 27 -51.54 -28.52 -2.94
CA THR A 27 -50.11 -28.66 -3.20
C THR A 27 -49.50 -27.31 -3.53
N ILE A 28 -48.72 -26.76 -2.60
CA ILE A 28 -47.91 -25.58 -2.85
C ILE A 28 -46.69 -26.08 -3.62
N ASN A 29 -46.71 -25.90 -4.94
CA ASN A 29 -45.56 -26.15 -5.80
C ASN A 29 -44.39 -25.29 -5.30
N GLU A 30 -43.38 -25.95 -4.76
CA GLU A 30 -42.01 -25.45 -4.61
C GLU A 30 -41.35 -25.32 -6.00
N GLU A 31 -41.90 -24.46 -6.86
CA GLU A 31 -41.16 -23.97 -8.02
C GLU A 31 -40.53 -22.62 -7.65
N SER A 32 -39.36 -22.78 -7.04
CA SER A 32 -38.27 -21.81 -6.91
C SER A 32 -38.37 -20.73 -7.98
N LEU A 33 -38.80 -19.56 -7.52
CA LEU A 33 -38.77 -18.30 -8.23
C LEU A 33 -37.37 -18.12 -8.85
N ALA A 34 -37.36 -18.00 -10.17
CA ALA A 34 -36.29 -17.32 -10.88
C ALA A 34 -36.22 -15.90 -10.34
N ASP A 35 -35.35 -15.69 -9.35
CA ASP A 35 -35.02 -14.37 -8.85
C ASP A 35 -33.53 -14.08 -9.04
N LYS A 36 -33.30 -12.91 -9.61
CA LYS A 36 -32.06 -12.47 -10.24
C LYS A 36 -31.12 -11.95 -9.15
N ASN A 37 -30.04 -12.67 -8.88
CA ASN A 37 -28.82 -12.21 -8.19
C ASN A 37 -27.86 -13.41 -8.20
N SER A 38 -26.64 -13.41 -8.73
CA SER A 38 -25.71 -12.35 -9.08
C SER A 38 -24.82 -12.91 -10.19
N LEU A 39 -24.43 -12.08 -11.16
CA LEU A 39 -23.26 -12.34 -12.00
C LEU A 39 -22.05 -12.28 -11.07
N GLU A 40 -21.83 -13.32 -10.28
CA GLU A 40 -20.57 -13.50 -9.58
C GLU A 40 -19.51 -13.62 -10.67
N ASP A 41 -18.58 -12.68 -10.71
CA ASP A 41 -17.41 -12.75 -11.57
C ASP A 41 -16.80 -14.13 -11.39
N ILE A 42 -16.95 -15.00 -12.39
CA ILE A 42 -16.42 -16.35 -12.31
C ILE A 42 -14.91 -16.20 -12.23
N THR A 43 -14.36 -16.47 -11.05
CA THR A 43 -12.92 -16.35 -10.80
C THR A 43 -12.24 -17.70 -10.99
N THR A 44 -11.02 -17.67 -11.52
CA THR A 44 -10.15 -18.83 -11.68
C THR A 44 -8.74 -18.46 -11.25
N LYS A 45 -7.83 -19.45 -11.15
CA LYS A 45 -6.44 -19.20 -10.75
C LYS A 45 -5.58 -18.86 -11.96
N CYS A 46 -4.72 -17.87 -11.81
CA CYS A 46 -3.66 -17.60 -12.77
C CYS A 46 -2.73 -18.82 -12.86
N PRO A 47 -2.41 -19.31 -14.08
CA PRO A 47 -1.52 -20.46 -14.25
C PRO A 47 -0.05 -20.17 -13.90
N TRP A 48 0.33 -18.91 -13.71
CA TRP A 48 1.71 -18.50 -13.40
C TRP A 48 1.93 -18.24 -11.90
N CYS A 49 1.13 -17.36 -11.28
CA CYS A 49 1.29 -16.97 -9.89
C CYS A 49 0.29 -17.62 -8.92
N GLY A 50 -0.82 -18.17 -9.43
CA GLY A 50 -1.88 -18.76 -8.62
C GLY A 50 -2.93 -17.79 -8.08
N ASP A 51 -2.75 -16.47 -8.29
CA ASP A 51 -3.71 -15.43 -7.85
C ASP A 51 -5.06 -15.56 -8.58
N LEU A 52 -6.13 -15.06 -7.95
CA LEU A 52 -7.47 -15.07 -8.54
C LEU A 52 -7.57 -14.05 -9.69
N VAL A 53 -8.14 -14.50 -10.81
CA VAL A 53 -8.37 -13.71 -12.02
C VAL A 53 -9.75 -14.03 -12.59
N SER A 54 -10.32 -13.12 -13.38
CA SER A 54 -11.54 -13.39 -14.14
C SER A 54 -11.32 -14.55 -15.13
N GLU A 55 -12.18 -15.56 -15.10
CA GLU A 55 -12.16 -16.67 -16.06
C GLU A 55 -12.35 -16.16 -17.49
N GLN A 56 -13.19 -15.14 -17.67
CA GLN A 56 -13.42 -14.51 -18.96
C GLN A 56 -12.14 -13.84 -19.48
N ALA A 57 -11.44 -13.07 -18.64
CA ALA A 57 -10.18 -12.42 -19.02
C ALA A 57 -9.10 -13.44 -19.44
N LEU A 58 -9.00 -14.58 -18.74
CA LEU A 58 -8.08 -15.65 -19.10
C LEU A 58 -8.46 -16.32 -20.44
N LYS A 59 -9.75 -16.63 -20.62
CA LYS A 59 -10.28 -17.19 -21.87
C LYS A 59 -10.02 -16.27 -23.06
N ASP A 60 -10.35 -14.99 -22.92
CA ASP A 60 -10.16 -13.97 -23.96
C ASP A 60 -8.69 -13.78 -24.33
N TYR A 61 -7.80 -13.78 -23.34
CA TYR A 61 -6.37 -13.72 -23.59
C TYR A 61 -5.84 -14.97 -24.30
N SER A 62 -6.32 -16.16 -23.90
CA SER A 62 -5.90 -17.43 -24.51
C SER A 62 -6.35 -17.61 -25.96
N LYS A 63 -7.49 -16.98 -26.34
CA LYS A 63 -8.16 -17.17 -27.64
C LYS A 63 -8.34 -18.65 -28.01
N GLY A 64 -8.65 -19.48 -27.02
CA GLY A 64 -8.81 -20.93 -27.18
C GLY A 64 -7.51 -21.74 -27.34
N LYS A 65 -6.34 -21.12 -27.22
CA LYS A 65 -5.03 -21.80 -27.30
C LYS A 65 -4.53 -22.19 -25.91
N ARG A 66 -3.79 -23.31 -25.83
CA ARG A 66 -3.02 -23.65 -24.62
C ARG A 66 -1.91 -22.61 -24.41
N LEU A 67 -1.83 -22.04 -23.21
CA LEU A 67 -0.84 -21.02 -22.87
C LEU A 67 0.54 -21.66 -22.68
N ASN A 68 1.51 -21.28 -23.50
CA ASN A 68 2.92 -21.56 -23.23
C ASN A 68 3.43 -20.67 -22.09
N VAL A 69 4.65 -20.95 -21.58
CA VAL A 69 5.27 -20.20 -20.48
C VAL A 69 5.29 -18.69 -20.74
N GLN A 70 5.69 -18.26 -21.94
CA GLN A 70 5.75 -16.82 -22.30
C GLN A 70 4.38 -16.15 -22.24
N MET A 71 3.33 -16.83 -22.71
CA MET A 71 1.97 -16.32 -22.67
C MET A 71 1.45 -16.24 -21.23
N GLN A 72 1.76 -17.22 -20.38
CA GLN A 72 1.40 -17.22 -18.96
C GLN A 72 2.06 -16.07 -18.21
N THR A 73 3.36 -15.86 -18.39
CA THR A 73 4.08 -14.74 -17.76
C THR A 73 3.51 -13.38 -18.21
N ARG A 74 3.21 -13.21 -19.49
CA ARG A 74 2.61 -11.98 -20.02
C ARG A 74 1.20 -11.73 -19.49
N PHE A 75 0.36 -12.77 -19.40
CA PHE A 75 -0.96 -12.66 -18.79
C PHE A 75 -0.86 -12.28 -17.31
N CYS A 76 0.07 -12.90 -16.59
CA CYS A 76 0.31 -12.58 -15.18
C CYS A 76 0.75 -11.14 -14.98
N ALA A 77 1.72 -10.66 -15.77
CA ALA A 77 2.14 -9.26 -15.73
C ALA A 77 0.96 -8.31 -16.02
N LYS A 78 0.13 -8.64 -17.01
CA LYS A 78 -1.06 -7.85 -17.36
C LYS A 78 -2.04 -7.76 -16.20
N HIS A 79 -2.51 -8.89 -15.65
CA HIS A 79 -3.49 -8.83 -14.57
C HIS A 79 -2.89 -8.18 -13.32
N LYS A 80 -1.59 -8.37 -13.03
CA LYS A 80 -0.97 -7.80 -11.83
C LYS A 80 -0.97 -6.29 -11.93
N LYS A 81 -0.71 -5.76 -13.13
CA LYS A 81 -0.82 -4.33 -13.42
C LYS A 81 -2.27 -3.85 -13.27
N GLU A 82 -3.25 -4.61 -13.77
CA GLU A 82 -4.68 -4.26 -13.62
C GLU A 82 -5.13 -4.22 -12.16
N THR A 83 -4.83 -5.27 -11.39
CA THR A 83 -5.08 -5.31 -9.94
C THR A 83 -4.36 -4.18 -9.21
N ALA A 84 -3.09 -3.92 -9.54
CA ALA A 84 -2.35 -2.82 -8.93
C ALA A 84 -3.01 -1.46 -9.24
N MET A 85 -3.45 -1.21 -10.48
CA MET A 85 -4.13 0.02 -10.87
C MET A 85 -5.48 0.18 -10.16
N GLU A 86 -6.20 -0.91 -9.91
CA GLU A 86 -7.41 -0.90 -9.11
C GLU A 86 -7.12 -0.54 -7.66
N THR A 87 -6.17 -1.22 -7.01
CA THR A 87 -5.73 -0.89 -5.65
C THR A 87 -5.21 0.55 -5.56
N TRP A 88 -4.50 1.04 -6.58
CA TRP A 88 -4.03 2.43 -6.65
C TRP A 88 -5.19 3.43 -6.59
N ARG A 89 -6.23 3.16 -7.38
CA ARG A 89 -7.45 3.98 -7.44
C ARG A 89 -8.24 3.90 -6.13
N GLU A 90 -8.40 2.71 -5.58
CA GLU A 90 -9.09 2.48 -4.30
C GLU A 90 -8.42 3.22 -3.14
N ARG A 91 -7.08 3.25 -3.13
CA ARG A 91 -6.29 3.98 -2.14
C ARG A 91 -6.20 5.48 -2.41
N GLY A 92 -6.74 5.95 -3.54
CA GLY A 92 -6.73 7.36 -3.91
C GLY A 92 -5.34 7.92 -4.21
N TYR A 93 -4.35 7.08 -4.54
CA TYR A 93 -3.01 7.57 -4.87
C TYR A 93 -3.04 8.40 -6.15
N PRO A 94 -2.25 9.49 -6.22
CA PRO A 94 -2.30 10.44 -7.33
C PRO A 94 -1.76 9.82 -8.62
N HIS A 95 -2.12 10.44 -9.74
CA HIS A 95 -1.37 10.26 -10.98
C HIS A 95 -0.17 11.20 -10.97
N VAL A 96 1.04 10.65 -10.88
CA VAL A 96 2.28 11.43 -10.80
C VAL A 96 2.67 11.99 -12.16
N ASP A 97 2.80 13.31 -12.26
CA ASP A 97 3.42 13.96 -13.42
C ASP A 97 4.95 13.98 -13.28
N TRP A 98 5.59 12.92 -13.78
CA TRP A 98 7.05 12.77 -13.73
C TRP A 98 7.81 13.89 -14.43
N SER A 99 7.22 14.54 -15.44
CA SER A 99 7.88 15.63 -16.19
C SER A 99 8.03 16.91 -15.38
N ARG A 100 7.19 17.08 -14.35
CA ARG A 100 7.20 18.24 -13.45
C ARG A 100 7.78 17.91 -12.08
N LEU A 101 8.23 16.67 -11.87
CA LEU A 101 8.70 16.23 -10.56
C LEU A 101 9.88 17.08 -10.07
N GLU A 102 10.89 17.34 -10.92
CA GLU A 102 12.07 18.14 -10.57
C GLU A 102 11.69 19.50 -9.97
N ARG A 103 10.73 20.20 -10.58
CA ARG A 103 10.23 21.49 -10.05
C ARG A 103 9.66 21.36 -8.64
N ARG A 104 8.97 20.26 -8.33
CA ARG A 104 8.48 19.99 -6.98
C ARG A 104 9.62 19.67 -6.02
N LEU A 105 10.68 19.01 -6.48
CA LEU A 105 11.86 18.74 -5.66
C LEU A 105 12.57 20.05 -5.27
N ASP A 106 12.62 21.01 -6.20
CA ASP A 106 13.17 22.34 -5.97
C ASP A 106 12.45 23.11 -4.86
N ASP A 107 11.12 23.01 -4.81
CA ASP A 107 10.31 23.69 -3.78
C ASP A 107 10.69 23.24 -2.35
N HIS A 108 11.25 22.04 -2.19
CA HIS A 108 11.70 21.47 -0.91
C HIS A 108 13.19 21.64 -0.62
N ARG A 109 13.95 22.26 -1.51
CA ARG A 109 15.40 22.44 -1.36
C ARG A 109 15.79 23.11 -0.04
N ALA A 110 15.08 24.16 0.35
CA ALA A 110 15.35 24.89 1.59
C ALA A 110 15.08 24.04 2.84
N TYR A 111 14.12 23.13 2.79
CA TYR A 111 13.86 22.17 3.87
C TYR A 111 15.01 21.16 3.99
N LEU A 112 15.43 20.58 2.86
CA LEU A 112 16.49 19.57 2.81
C LEU A 112 17.86 20.16 3.17
N THR A 113 18.15 21.39 2.75
CA THR A 113 19.37 22.12 3.11
C THR A 113 19.54 22.17 4.63
N LYS A 114 18.46 22.47 5.37
CA LYS A 114 18.51 22.47 6.84
C LYS A 114 18.90 21.11 7.41
N ILE A 115 18.44 20.01 6.81
CA ILE A 115 18.80 18.64 7.25
C ILE A 115 20.28 18.36 6.95
N VAL A 116 20.76 18.76 5.78
CA VAL A 116 22.18 18.67 5.38
C VAL A 116 23.07 19.47 6.34
N ASP A 117 22.60 20.63 6.80
CA ASP A 117 23.29 21.49 7.79
C ASP A 117 23.14 20.99 9.24
N GLY A 118 22.50 19.85 9.45
CA GLY A 118 22.45 19.17 10.73
C GLY A 118 21.18 19.40 11.55
N LYS A 119 20.09 19.87 10.95
CA LYS A 119 18.75 19.81 11.56
C LYS A 119 18.35 18.35 11.81
N GLN A 120 17.71 18.08 12.96
CA GLN A 120 17.13 16.76 13.23
C GLN A 120 15.95 16.47 12.31
N SER A 121 15.80 15.19 11.95
CA SER A 121 14.71 14.69 11.12
C SER A 121 14.47 13.22 11.45
N PHE A 122 13.28 12.71 11.12
CA PHE A 122 12.88 11.34 11.49
C PHE A 122 13.86 10.31 10.93
N PHE A 123 14.21 10.40 9.66
CA PHE A 123 15.12 9.44 9.04
C PHE A 123 16.58 9.67 9.43
N ARG A 124 16.96 10.90 9.78
CA ARG A 124 18.30 11.19 10.32
C ARG A 124 18.49 10.56 11.70
N ASP A 125 17.47 10.60 12.56
CA ASP A 125 17.50 9.99 13.89
C ASP A 125 17.58 8.47 13.79
N ILE A 126 16.81 7.85 12.88
CA ILE A 126 16.92 6.41 12.58
C ILE A 126 18.32 6.05 12.09
N LEU A 127 18.91 6.86 11.21
CA LEU A 127 20.27 6.61 10.72
C LEU A 127 21.29 6.74 11.86
N ALA A 128 21.17 7.75 12.71
CA ALA A 128 22.02 7.95 13.86
C ALA A 128 21.95 6.75 14.83
N GLU A 129 20.74 6.27 15.15
CA GLU A 129 20.54 5.08 15.99
C GLU A 129 21.18 3.83 15.37
N LYS A 130 21.04 3.62 14.06
CA LYS A 130 21.69 2.51 13.34
C LYS A 130 23.23 2.59 13.42
N ILE A 131 23.78 3.81 13.37
CA ILE A 131 25.22 4.06 13.51
C ILE A 131 25.68 3.71 14.93
N GLU A 132 24.94 4.15 15.94
CA GLU A 132 25.26 3.92 17.35
C GLU A 132 25.16 2.44 17.73
N THR A 133 24.15 1.74 17.23
CA THR A 133 23.94 0.30 17.47
C THR A 133 24.87 -0.60 16.65
N GLY A 134 25.72 -0.05 15.78
CA GLY A 134 26.64 -0.81 14.93
C GLY A 134 25.96 -1.63 13.83
N GLN A 135 24.63 -1.50 13.67
CA GLN A 135 23.88 -2.07 12.55
C GLN A 135 24.27 -1.40 11.22
N ALA A 136 25.06 -0.34 11.31
CA ALA A 136 25.44 0.55 10.24
C ALA A 136 26.52 0.12 9.21
N ARG A 137 26.77 -1.10 8.77
CA ARG A 137 27.38 -2.21 9.46
C ARG A 137 27.04 -3.40 8.57
N SER A 138 25.76 -3.74 8.58
CA SER A 138 25.26 -4.95 7.95
C SER A 138 24.23 -4.64 6.86
N LEU A 139 24.69 -4.59 5.61
CA LEU A 139 23.84 -4.47 4.40
C LEU A 139 22.74 -5.55 4.32
N LYS A 140 22.90 -6.69 5.01
CA LYS A 140 21.97 -7.82 4.96
C LYS A 140 20.66 -7.64 5.72
N LYS A 141 20.58 -6.71 6.68
CA LYS A 141 19.37 -6.47 7.50
C LYS A 141 18.58 -5.22 7.09
N GLU A 142 19.08 -4.51 6.09
CA GLU A 142 18.50 -3.29 5.56
C GLU A 142 17.34 -3.65 4.62
N GLY A 143 16.25 -4.17 5.19
CA GLY A 143 15.03 -4.47 4.45
C GLY A 143 14.62 -3.27 3.61
N ASN A 144 14.56 -3.48 2.29
CA ASN A 144 14.02 -2.55 1.29
C ASN A 144 14.27 -1.05 1.57
N LEU A 145 15.54 -0.65 1.73
CA LEU A 145 15.98 0.74 1.90
C LEU A 145 15.89 1.60 0.62
N ASN A 146 14.79 1.50 -0.12
CA ASN A 146 14.41 2.58 -1.03
C ASN A 146 12.96 2.98 -0.73
N PRO A 147 12.71 3.68 0.39
CA PRO A 147 11.55 4.57 0.50
C PRO A 147 11.64 5.60 -0.63
N GLY A 148 11.03 5.26 -1.76
CA GLY A 148 10.86 6.15 -2.88
C GLY A 148 9.49 6.80 -2.86
N TYR A 149 9.37 7.85 -3.65
CA TYR A 149 8.08 8.44 -3.97
C TYR A 149 7.33 7.56 -4.98
N TYR A 150 6.29 6.86 -4.51
CA TYR A 150 5.38 6.07 -5.36
C TYR A 150 6.08 5.00 -6.22
N GLY A 151 7.14 4.38 -5.67
CA GLY A 151 7.87 3.26 -6.29
C GLY A 151 9.32 3.55 -6.70
N PRO A 152 9.97 2.60 -7.41
CA PRO A 152 11.39 2.69 -7.75
C PRO A 152 11.75 3.87 -8.66
N ARG A 153 10.85 4.24 -9.59
CA ARG A 153 11.06 5.37 -10.52
C ARG A 153 11.22 6.70 -9.78
N GLY A 154 10.31 7.00 -8.85
CA GLY A 154 10.41 8.23 -8.06
C GLY A 154 11.64 8.21 -7.14
N CYS A 155 11.98 7.05 -6.59
CA CYS A 155 13.22 6.90 -5.82
C CYS A 155 14.47 7.28 -6.63
N LYS A 156 14.56 6.80 -7.88
CA LYS A 156 15.70 7.06 -8.76
C LYS A 156 15.79 8.53 -9.13
N LEU A 157 14.69 9.13 -9.59
CA LEU A 157 14.64 10.55 -9.96
C LEU A 157 15.02 11.46 -8.78
N MET A 158 14.51 11.16 -7.58
CA MET A 158 14.90 11.90 -6.38
C MET A 158 16.37 11.70 -6.03
N CYS A 159 16.88 10.48 -6.12
CA CYS A 159 18.29 10.21 -5.83
C CYS A 159 19.21 10.98 -6.79
N ASP A 160 18.91 10.96 -8.09
CA ASP A 160 19.70 11.65 -9.11
C ASP A 160 19.75 13.17 -8.83
N TYR A 161 18.58 13.78 -8.61
CA TYR A 161 18.47 15.19 -8.22
C TYR A 161 19.26 15.52 -6.94
N LEU A 162 19.13 14.70 -5.89
CA LEU A 162 19.77 14.97 -4.60
C LEU A 162 21.29 14.78 -4.63
N VAL A 163 21.79 13.87 -5.47
CA VAL A 163 23.24 13.69 -5.69
C VAL A 163 23.82 14.91 -6.38
N GLU A 164 23.15 15.40 -7.42
CA GLU A 164 23.56 16.63 -8.11
C GLU A 164 23.53 17.83 -7.18
N GLU A 165 22.45 17.98 -6.42
CA GLU A 165 22.20 19.17 -5.61
C GLU A 165 23.04 19.24 -4.32
N PHE A 166 23.10 18.14 -3.56
CA PHE A 166 23.69 18.14 -2.22
C PHE A 166 25.02 17.37 -2.15
N GLY A 167 25.51 16.82 -3.27
CA GLY A 167 26.69 15.97 -3.30
C GLY A 167 27.96 16.63 -2.77
N GLU A 168 28.20 17.90 -3.09
CA GLU A 168 29.37 18.64 -2.60
C GLU A 168 29.22 19.04 -1.13
N SER A 169 28.08 19.64 -0.76
CA SER A 169 27.80 20.04 0.63
C SER A 169 27.86 18.86 1.60
N LEU A 170 27.37 17.67 1.20
CA LEU A 170 27.46 16.47 2.01
C LEU A 170 28.90 15.95 2.17
N LYS A 171 29.77 16.13 1.16
CA LYS A 171 31.19 15.76 1.30
C LYS A 171 31.90 16.68 2.28
N GLU A 172 31.62 17.98 2.21
CA GLU A 172 32.16 18.95 3.16
C GLU A 172 31.65 18.68 4.59
N ASN A 173 30.33 18.48 4.74
CA ASN A 173 29.71 18.23 6.05
C ASN A 173 30.11 16.88 6.64
N ALA A 174 30.47 15.88 5.84
CA ALA A 174 31.02 14.61 6.34
C ALA A 174 32.30 14.77 7.18
N THR A 175 33.01 15.89 7.09
CA THR A 175 34.17 16.16 7.95
C THR A 175 33.79 16.57 9.39
N LYS A 176 32.54 16.98 9.61
CA LYS A 176 32.05 17.58 10.86
C LYS A 176 30.83 16.87 11.45
N ASP A 177 30.02 16.22 10.61
CA ASP A 177 28.78 15.55 10.98
C ASP A 177 28.98 14.03 11.03
N ARG A 178 28.84 13.44 12.22
CA ARG A 178 29.01 12.00 12.47
C ARG A 178 27.97 11.14 11.74
N VAL A 179 26.75 11.64 11.56
CA VAL A 179 25.67 10.89 10.90
C VAL A 179 25.95 10.77 9.41
N ILE A 180 26.42 11.85 8.78
CA ILE A 180 26.85 11.84 7.37
C ILE A 180 28.13 11.00 7.23
N ALA A 181 29.13 11.20 8.10
CA ALA A 181 30.40 10.49 8.05
C ALA A 181 30.25 8.98 8.29
N GLY A 182 29.29 8.57 9.13
CA GLY A 182 29.16 7.17 9.57
C GLY A 182 28.88 6.18 8.44
N ARG A 183 28.28 6.65 7.33
CA ARG A 183 27.96 5.84 6.15
C ARG A 183 28.42 6.45 4.82
N GLY A 184 28.78 7.72 4.83
CA GLY A 184 29.10 8.49 3.62
C GLY A 184 27.88 9.14 2.98
N SER A 185 28.16 10.12 2.12
CA SER A 185 27.18 11.02 1.51
C SER A 185 26.10 10.28 0.71
N ALA A 186 26.48 9.26 -0.08
CA ALA A 186 25.53 8.49 -0.90
C ALA A 186 24.49 7.76 -0.05
N ALA A 187 24.92 7.10 1.03
CA ALA A 187 24.03 6.42 1.95
C ALA A 187 23.13 7.40 2.71
N PHE A 188 23.63 8.59 3.06
CA PHE A 188 22.82 9.64 3.68
C PHE A 188 21.73 10.15 2.71
N ILE A 189 22.05 10.36 1.43
CA ILE A 189 21.05 10.73 0.41
C ILE A 189 19.95 9.66 0.36
N GLN A 190 20.33 8.40 0.17
CA GLN A 190 19.38 7.32 -0.03
C GLN A 190 18.51 7.02 1.20
N SER A 191 19.10 7.03 2.40
CA SER A 191 18.41 6.65 3.63
C SER A 191 17.72 7.81 4.36
N VAL A 192 18.13 9.05 4.11
CA VAL A 192 17.59 10.25 4.77
C VAL A 192 16.93 11.16 3.76
N LEU A 193 17.69 11.77 2.83
CA LEU A 193 17.15 12.85 2.01
C LEU A 193 16.04 12.39 1.05
N VAL A 194 16.19 11.23 0.41
CA VAL A 194 15.15 10.66 -0.45
C VAL A 194 13.89 10.39 0.35
N ALA A 195 14.02 9.79 1.53
CA ALA A 195 12.90 9.44 2.40
C ALA A 195 12.17 10.68 2.93
N GLU A 196 12.91 11.69 3.38
CA GLU A 196 12.37 12.96 3.87
C GLU A 196 11.64 13.72 2.76
N LEU A 197 12.22 13.74 1.55
CA LEU A 197 11.61 14.41 0.38
C LEU A 197 10.35 13.67 -0.08
N ALA A 198 10.38 12.34 -0.15
CA ALA A 198 9.22 11.53 -0.49
C ALA A 198 8.06 11.76 0.49
N VAL A 199 8.34 11.85 1.79
CA VAL A 199 7.31 12.21 2.79
C VAL A 199 6.71 13.58 2.51
N GLN A 200 7.51 14.61 2.21
CA GLN A 200 6.97 15.94 1.89
C GLN A 200 6.03 15.89 0.68
N LEU A 201 6.43 15.23 -0.41
CA LEU A 201 5.59 15.15 -1.61
C LEU A 201 4.30 14.35 -1.37
N ILE A 202 4.37 13.24 -0.62
CA ILE A 202 3.18 12.43 -0.30
C ILE A 202 2.21 13.20 0.60
N MET A 203 2.72 13.98 1.57
CA MET A 203 1.88 14.86 2.37
C MET A 203 1.12 15.86 1.50
N GLU A 204 1.78 16.45 0.50
CA GLU A 204 1.13 17.38 -0.44
C GLU A 204 0.10 16.68 -1.34
N ASP A 205 0.42 15.49 -1.84
CA ASP A 205 -0.43 14.78 -2.78
C ASP A 205 -1.68 14.21 -2.14
N MET A 206 -1.55 13.73 -0.90
CA MET A 206 -2.60 13.00 -0.19
C MET A 206 -3.29 13.86 0.87
N ASP A 207 -2.78 15.06 1.17
CA ASP A 207 -3.23 15.94 2.26
C ASP A 207 -3.28 15.21 3.61
N VAL A 208 -2.15 14.57 3.97
CA VAL A 208 -2.03 13.73 5.17
C VAL A 208 -0.91 14.18 6.10
N SER A 209 -0.90 13.64 7.32
CA SER A 209 0.19 13.88 8.27
C SER A 209 1.50 13.21 7.82
N ALA A 210 2.62 13.66 8.38
CA ALA A 210 3.92 13.05 8.12
C ALA A 210 3.99 11.56 8.54
N SER A 211 3.17 11.11 9.49
CA SER A 211 3.13 9.69 9.88
C SER A 211 2.44 8.85 8.83
N GLU A 212 1.25 9.27 8.41
CA GLU A 212 0.48 8.60 7.35
C GLU A 212 1.25 8.61 6.03
N ALA A 213 1.94 9.72 5.70
CA ALA A 213 2.77 9.78 4.51
C ALA A 213 3.92 8.75 4.51
N ARG A 214 4.52 8.45 5.67
CA ARG A 214 5.54 7.38 5.79
C ARG A 214 4.93 6.00 5.57
N GLU A 215 3.73 5.75 6.06
CA GLU A 215 3.01 4.50 5.82
C GLU A 215 2.68 4.34 4.33
N ILE A 216 2.11 5.37 3.70
CA ILE A 216 1.83 5.39 2.26
C ILE A 216 3.10 5.19 1.44
N MET A 217 4.21 5.82 1.83
CA MET A 217 5.50 5.67 1.17
C MET A 217 5.98 4.21 1.16
N GLU A 218 5.75 3.46 2.24
CA GLU A 218 6.09 2.04 2.31
C GLU A 218 5.11 1.16 1.53
N GLU A 219 3.81 1.40 1.70
CA GLU A 219 2.75 0.61 1.08
C GLU A 219 2.70 0.76 -0.44
N SER A 220 3.03 1.93 -0.96
CA SER A 220 2.95 2.24 -2.39
C SER A 220 4.12 1.71 -3.21
N LYS A 221 5.20 1.19 -2.59
CA LYS A 221 6.41 0.72 -3.30
C LYS A 221 6.11 -0.35 -4.36
N ALA A 222 5.46 -1.42 -3.94
CA ALA A 222 5.18 -2.58 -4.81
C ALA A 222 4.14 -2.25 -5.89
N LEU A 223 3.17 -1.40 -5.57
CA LEU A 223 2.19 -0.93 -6.54
C LEU A 223 2.85 0.00 -7.57
N GLY A 224 3.69 0.91 -7.10
CA GLY A 224 4.46 1.83 -7.91
C GLY A 224 5.43 1.12 -8.85
N GLU A 225 6.04 0.01 -8.42
CA GLU A 225 6.87 -0.83 -9.29
C GLU A 225 6.10 -1.35 -10.50
N LEU A 226 4.82 -1.72 -10.36
CA LEU A 226 4.02 -2.27 -11.46
C LEU A 226 3.37 -1.19 -12.35
N ILE A 227 3.06 -0.03 -11.76
CA ILE A 227 2.30 1.04 -12.43
C ILE A 227 3.23 2.05 -13.10
N ASN A 228 4.31 2.42 -12.40
CA ASN A 228 5.21 3.49 -12.78
C ASN A 228 6.53 2.97 -13.40
N GLU A 229 6.51 1.76 -13.97
CA GLU A 229 7.66 1.16 -14.66
C GLU A 229 8.32 2.16 -15.64
N GLU A 230 9.66 2.15 -15.70
CA GLU A 230 10.41 2.91 -16.70
C GLU A 230 10.14 2.30 -18.08
N THR A 231 9.39 3.01 -18.92
CA THR A 231 9.28 2.75 -20.37
C THR A 231 10.47 3.28 -21.14
#